data_AF-A0A925DTF1-F1
#
_entry.id   AF-A0A925DTF1-F1
#
_cell.length_a   1.000
_cell.length_b   1.000
_cell.length_c   1.000
_cell.angle_alpha   90.00
_cell.angle_beta   90.00
_cell.angle_gamma   90.00
#
_symmetry.space_group_name_H-M   'P 1'
#
loop_
_entity.id
_entity.type
_entity.pdbx_description
1 polymer ?
#
loop_
_entity_poly.entity_id
_entity_poly.type
_entity_poly.pdbx_seq_one_letter_code
_entity_poly.pdbx_strand_id
1 'polypeptide(L)'
;MMLLTATDKFSERNKLILKFMFFVLLAIYVINCFTPLRLHYDSVRYLAIKDCIEFGCPPDSDAARDYFPFGYTAWLLILSKLGILSSISIVVTNCLFLLGGLYFISKVFEKKISPYLYFIIVLLNWLFIKFVTHPLSEMEYVFFSSGSIYFFYLFTRGRKIVFLFCSLLFCWLAFVTKTVGITLVGALAFGLIWEFKESQLAFLKKNKFLIVGLLILIAASVVLFAKQLGLNHYIGVLSKHLNEAPFFTRVAWRFTEWGELFLNTPSNKVVERLPGLGQILFISVGVIVFSFFCIFLYFKKNTIPAFIKAYFLFYLIIMFNWPFNDPRFWVPVMPVMAAIVLQAPLGINYFYKFSSRLLLAVYFLLGFTAAGYMIYSSNNKAFFAKNQAKGFYKKEYEMHFFNKDPKGAASTLNSSDTIRTVNIGDSVKIVNPYIMGLLKRYN
;
A
#
# COMPACT_ATOMS: atom_id res chain seq x y z
N MET A 1 19.87 25.40 -7.74
CA MET A 1 18.64 25.08 -8.49
C MET A 1 18.86 23.77 -9.25
N MET A 2 19.20 22.68 -8.54
CA MET A 2 19.93 21.58 -9.23
C MET A 2 19.89 20.19 -8.58
N LEU A 3 19.24 19.97 -7.43
CA LEU A 3 19.53 18.75 -6.65
C LEU A 3 18.57 17.57 -6.87
N LEU A 4 17.43 17.73 -7.56
CA LEU A 4 16.48 16.62 -7.74
C LEU A 4 15.97 16.42 -9.17
N THR A 5 16.12 17.40 -10.05
CA THR A 5 15.51 17.39 -11.38
C THR A 5 16.58 17.31 -12.46
N ALA A 6 16.55 16.22 -13.24
CA ALA A 6 17.49 15.77 -14.28
C ALA A 6 18.74 15.03 -13.76
N THR A 7 18.84 13.74 -14.13
CA THR A 7 19.97 12.83 -13.92
C THR A 7 21.31 13.41 -14.36
N ASP A 8 21.28 14.28 -15.37
CA ASP A 8 22.47 14.79 -16.05
C ASP A 8 23.20 15.87 -15.22
N LYS A 9 22.60 16.32 -14.11
CA LYS A 9 23.16 17.37 -13.25
C LYS A 9 23.84 16.84 -11.98
N PHE A 10 23.80 15.53 -11.73
CA PHE A 10 24.56 14.96 -10.60
C PHE A 10 26.03 14.80 -10.99
N SER A 11 26.93 15.24 -10.12
CA SER A 11 28.34 14.87 -10.23
C SER A 11 28.50 13.35 -10.19
N GLU A 12 29.51 12.81 -10.86
CA GLU A 12 29.78 11.36 -10.86
C GLU A 12 29.93 10.79 -9.44
N ARG A 13 30.53 11.58 -8.53
CA ARG A 13 30.59 11.26 -7.10
C ARG A 13 29.20 11.05 -6.48
N ASN A 14 28.24 11.93 -6.77
CA ASN A 14 26.88 11.80 -6.23
C ASN A 14 26.14 10.59 -6.82
N LYS A 15 26.34 10.29 -8.11
CA LYS A 15 25.78 9.08 -8.74
C LYS A 15 26.30 7.81 -8.08
N LEU A 16 27.61 7.75 -7.79
CA LEU A 16 28.24 6.64 -7.09
C LEU A 16 27.69 6.47 -5.67
N ILE A 17 27.52 7.57 -4.92
CA ILE A 17 26.93 7.54 -3.56
C ILE A 17 25.50 7.00 -3.61
N LEU A 18 24.66 7.51 -4.51
CA LEU A 18 23.28 7.01 -4.66
C LEU A 18 23.26 5.53 -5.04
N LYS A 19 24.13 5.09 -5.95
CA LYS A 19 24.24 3.68 -6.32
C LYS A 19 24.63 2.81 -5.12
N PHE A 20 25.64 3.23 -4.35
CA PHE A 20 26.05 2.54 -3.13
C PHE A 20 24.93 2.46 -2.10
N MET A 21 24.26 3.58 -1.80
CA MET A 21 23.11 3.62 -0.88
C MET A 21 21.98 2.69 -1.32
N PHE A 22 21.67 2.64 -2.62
CA PHE A 22 20.68 1.71 -3.15
C PHE A 22 21.05 0.25 -2.87
N PHE A 23 22.30 -0.16 -3.08
CA PHE A 23 22.75 -1.53 -2.79
C PHE A 23 22.77 -1.84 -1.29
N VAL A 24 23.11 -0.87 -0.43
CA VAL A 24 22.98 -1.02 1.02
C VAL A 24 21.52 -1.27 1.42
N LEU A 25 20.57 -0.53 0.84
CA LEU A 25 19.14 -0.77 1.08
C LEU A 25 18.71 -2.14 0.54
N LEU A 26 19.19 -2.55 -0.63
CA LEU A 26 18.89 -3.89 -1.16
C LEU A 26 19.39 -4.98 -0.19
N ALA A 27 20.59 -4.84 0.35
CA ALA A 27 21.13 -5.76 1.35
C ALA A 27 20.27 -5.80 2.63
N ILE A 28 19.79 -4.64 3.11
CA ILE A 28 18.85 -4.55 4.23
C ILE A 28 17.56 -5.33 3.95
N TYR A 29 17.00 -5.20 2.75
CA TYR A 29 15.79 -5.95 2.35
C TYR A 29 16.05 -7.46 2.26
N VAL A 30 17.23 -7.87 1.77
CA VAL A 30 17.64 -9.29 1.77
C VAL A 30 17.78 -9.83 3.19
N ILE A 31 18.39 -9.09 4.11
CA ILE A 31 18.46 -9.48 5.54
C ILE A 31 17.06 -9.64 6.12
N ASN A 32 16.14 -8.73 5.77
CA ASN A 32 14.75 -8.79 6.23
C ASN A 32 13.97 -10.00 5.67
N CYS A 33 14.45 -10.69 4.62
CA CYS A 33 13.85 -11.94 4.16
C CYS A 33 13.94 -13.05 5.22
N PHE A 34 14.90 -12.99 6.14
CA PHE A 34 15.09 -13.97 7.22
C PHE A 34 14.34 -13.60 8.52
N THR A 35 13.26 -12.82 8.41
CA THR A 35 12.40 -12.48 9.55
C THR A 35 11.44 -13.63 9.90
N PRO A 36 11.09 -13.80 11.18
CA PRO A 36 9.91 -14.57 11.54
C PRO A 36 8.66 -13.98 10.89
N LEU A 37 7.66 -14.84 10.66
CA LEU A 37 6.35 -14.51 10.13
C LEU A 37 5.71 -13.43 11.00
N ARG A 38 5.50 -12.26 10.41
CA ARG A 38 4.86 -11.13 11.06
C ARG A 38 3.36 -11.18 10.80
N LEU A 39 2.63 -11.55 11.84
CA LEU A 39 1.18 -11.59 11.79
C LEU A 39 0.60 -10.19 11.91
N HIS A 40 -0.39 -9.96 11.08
CA HIS A 40 -1.30 -8.82 11.06
C HIS A 40 -2.73 -9.37 10.96
N TYR A 41 -3.73 -8.58 11.32
CA TYR A 41 -5.12 -9.01 11.25
C TYR A 41 -5.49 -9.54 9.85
N ASP A 42 -5.22 -8.76 8.81
CA ASP A 42 -5.47 -9.16 7.41
C ASP A 42 -4.59 -10.34 6.95
N SER A 43 -3.38 -10.47 7.48
CA SER A 43 -2.50 -11.61 7.18
C SER A 43 -3.09 -12.93 7.67
N VAL A 44 -3.68 -12.94 8.87
CA VAL A 44 -4.36 -14.11 9.41
C VAL A 44 -5.56 -14.48 8.54
N ARG A 45 -6.31 -13.48 8.05
CA ARG A 45 -7.45 -13.70 7.13
C ARG A 45 -7.01 -14.30 5.81
N TYR A 46 -5.97 -13.75 5.16
CA TYR A 46 -5.44 -14.32 3.92
C TYR A 46 -5.00 -15.77 4.06
N LEU A 47 -4.30 -16.10 5.16
CA LEU A 47 -3.88 -17.47 5.45
C LEU A 47 -5.08 -18.39 5.76
N ALA A 48 -6.10 -17.89 6.48
CA ALA A 48 -7.32 -18.63 6.79
C ALA A 48 -8.14 -18.97 5.54
N ILE A 49 -8.32 -18.02 4.62
CA ILE A 49 -9.00 -18.28 3.35
C ILE A 49 -8.20 -19.29 2.54
N LYS A 50 -6.87 -19.15 2.49
CA LYS A 50 -5.98 -20.08 1.78
C LYS A 50 -6.05 -21.49 2.36
N ASP A 51 -6.03 -21.64 3.70
CA ASP A 51 -6.16 -22.95 4.35
C ASP A 51 -7.57 -23.54 4.15
N CYS A 52 -8.62 -22.72 4.19
CA CYS A 52 -9.98 -23.18 3.89
C CYS A 52 -10.09 -23.73 2.45
N ILE A 53 -9.50 -23.05 1.46
CA ILE A 53 -9.48 -23.53 0.07
C ILE A 53 -8.66 -24.82 -0.06
N GLU A 54 -7.53 -24.91 0.66
CA GLU A 54 -6.61 -26.04 0.53
C GLU A 54 -7.08 -27.31 1.25
N PHE A 55 -7.63 -27.19 2.46
CA PHE A 55 -8.00 -28.32 3.31
C PHE A 55 -9.51 -28.52 3.44
N GLY A 56 -10.31 -27.61 2.89
CA GLY A 56 -11.73 -27.51 3.16
C GLY A 56 -11.99 -26.81 4.50
N CYS A 57 -13.13 -26.13 4.60
CA CYS A 57 -13.63 -25.62 5.87
C CYS A 57 -15.17 -25.62 5.87
N PRO A 58 -15.82 -25.56 7.05
CA PRO A 58 -17.26 -25.44 7.13
C PRO A 58 -17.77 -24.20 6.35
N PRO A 59 -18.90 -24.30 5.62
CA PRO A 59 -19.40 -23.20 4.78
C PRO A 59 -19.84 -21.98 5.60
N ASP A 60 -20.11 -22.16 6.88
CA ASP A 60 -20.46 -21.14 7.87
C ASP A 60 -19.24 -20.55 8.60
N SER A 61 -18.02 -21.03 8.33
CA SER A 61 -16.82 -20.45 8.93
C SER A 61 -16.57 -19.02 8.45
N ASP A 62 -15.85 -18.24 9.25
CA ASP A 62 -15.50 -16.86 8.90
C ASP A 62 -14.61 -16.78 7.66
N ALA A 63 -13.74 -17.77 7.45
CA ALA A 63 -12.89 -17.86 6.26
C ALA A 63 -13.69 -18.14 4.98
N ALA A 64 -14.72 -19.00 5.04
CA ALA A 64 -15.58 -19.31 3.89
C ALA A 64 -16.46 -18.11 3.48
N ARG A 65 -16.84 -17.27 4.45
CA ARG A 65 -17.70 -16.10 4.25
C ARG A 65 -16.91 -14.81 4.03
N ASP A 66 -15.59 -14.87 4.02
CA ASP A 66 -14.74 -13.69 3.87
C ASP A 66 -14.86 -13.11 2.44
N TYR A 67 -14.94 -11.79 2.36
CA TYR A 67 -15.08 -11.02 1.12
C TYR A 67 -13.74 -10.49 0.60
N PHE A 68 -12.62 -10.88 1.21
CA PHE A 68 -11.29 -10.45 0.79
C PHE A 68 -11.01 -10.88 -0.65
N PRO A 69 -10.41 -9.99 -1.48
CA PRO A 69 -10.04 -10.36 -2.83
C PRO A 69 -9.04 -11.53 -2.86
N PHE A 70 -9.29 -12.49 -3.75
CA PHE A 70 -8.57 -13.76 -3.77
C PHE A 70 -7.19 -13.71 -4.40
N GLY A 71 -6.78 -12.61 -5.05
CA GLY A 71 -5.52 -12.54 -5.81
C GLY A 71 -4.30 -12.97 -4.97
N TYR A 72 -4.12 -12.33 -3.80
CA TYR A 72 -3.01 -12.66 -2.92
C TYR A 72 -3.15 -14.06 -2.27
N THR A 73 -4.37 -14.46 -1.93
CA THR A 73 -4.66 -15.82 -1.43
C THR A 73 -4.26 -16.88 -2.45
N ALA A 74 -4.54 -16.65 -3.73
CA ALA A 74 -4.15 -17.55 -4.82
C ALA A 74 -2.63 -17.63 -4.94
N TRP A 75 -1.91 -16.51 -4.78
CA TRP A 75 -0.44 -16.54 -4.72
C TRP A 75 0.09 -17.38 -3.56
N LEU A 76 -0.45 -17.21 -2.34
CA LEU A 76 -0.09 -18.04 -1.18
C LEU A 76 -0.40 -19.52 -1.41
N LEU A 77 -1.52 -19.84 -2.09
CA LEU A 77 -1.87 -21.20 -2.45
C LEU A 77 -0.87 -21.79 -3.44
N ILE A 78 -0.44 -21.03 -4.46
CA ILE A 78 0.60 -21.46 -5.40
C ILE A 78 1.91 -21.79 -4.66
N LEU A 79 2.37 -20.91 -3.78
CA LEU A 79 3.57 -21.17 -2.96
C LEU A 79 3.41 -22.43 -2.10
N SER A 80 2.20 -22.70 -1.60
CA SER A 80 1.89 -23.91 -0.83
C SER A 80 1.95 -25.17 -1.67
N LYS A 81 1.34 -25.14 -2.86
CA LYS A 81 1.35 -26.28 -3.80
C LYS A 81 2.75 -26.57 -4.33
N LEU A 82 3.61 -25.55 -4.40
CA LEU A 82 5.03 -25.70 -4.71
C LEU A 82 5.86 -26.21 -3.50
N GLY A 83 5.28 -26.33 -2.31
CA GLY A 83 5.97 -26.80 -1.11
C GLY A 83 6.98 -25.79 -0.51
N ILE A 84 6.94 -24.53 -0.95
CA ILE A 84 7.90 -23.49 -0.54
C ILE A 84 7.27 -22.38 0.31
N LEU A 85 5.98 -22.48 0.67
CA LEU A 85 5.30 -21.46 1.48
C LEU A 85 5.90 -21.40 2.88
N SER A 86 6.67 -20.33 3.12
CA SER A 86 7.36 -20.03 4.38
C SER A 86 7.45 -18.51 4.53
N SER A 87 7.78 -18.02 5.72
CA SER A 87 8.03 -16.59 5.94
C SER A 87 9.06 -16.04 4.95
N ILE A 88 10.13 -16.79 4.69
CA ILE A 88 11.19 -16.39 3.76
C ILE A 88 10.64 -16.22 2.35
N SER A 89 9.90 -17.21 1.82
CA SER A 89 9.37 -17.11 0.45
C SER A 89 8.33 -16.00 0.30
N ILE A 90 7.50 -15.77 1.31
CA ILE A 90 6.55 -14.65 1.35
C ILE A 90 7.31 -13.32 1.24
N VAL A 91 8.32 -13.10 2.09
CA VAL A 91 9.05 -11.82 2.09
C VAL A 91 9.90 -11.64 0.83
N VAL A 92 10.54 -12.70 0.32
CA VAL A 92 11.27 -12.66 -0.95
C VAL A 92 10.34 -12.27 -2.10
N THR A 93 9.16 -12.90 -2.21
CA THR A 93 8.21 -12.60 -3.29
C THR A 93 7.65 -11.18 -3.17
N ASN A 94 7.35 -10.71 -1.96
CA ASN A 94 7.00 -9.31 -1.71
C ASN A 94 8.11 -8.32 -2.13
N CYS A 95 9.38 -8.63 -1.83
CA CYS A 95 10.53 -7.83 -2.29
C CYS A 95 10.62 -7.78 -3.82
N LEU A 96 10.42 -8.92 -4.50
CA LEU A 96 10.43 -8.99 -5.96
C LEU A 96 9.27 -8.18 -6.58
N PHE A 97 8.07 -8.29 -6.02
CA PHE A 97 6.92 -7.49 -6.44
C PHE A 97 7.18 -5.99 -6.25
N LEU A 98 7.72 -5.59 -5.10
CA LEU A 98 8.10 -4.20 -4.86
C LEU A 98 9.10 -3.70 -5.91
N LEU A 99 10.25 -4.38 -6.05
CA LEU A 99 11.30 -3.98 -6.99
C LEU A 99 10.81 -3.96 -8.45
N GLY A 100 9.99 -4.94 -8.85
CA GLY A 100 9.37 -4.96 -10.17
C GLY A 100 8.41 -3.79 -10.39
N GLY A 101 7.59 -3.46 -9.39
CA GLY A 101 6.71 -2.29 -9.45
C GLY A 101 7.49 -0.98 -9.55
N LEU A 102 8.56 -0.83 -8.76
CA LEU A 102 9.43 0.34 -8.84
C LEU A 102 10.11 0.43 -10.21
N TYR A 103 10.58 -0.69 -10.76
CA TYR A 103 11.16 -0.74 -12.11
C TYR A 103 10.18 -0.22 -13.17
N PHE A 104 8.94 -0.71 -13.17
CA PHE A 104 7.92 -0.26 -14.13
C PHE A 104 7.67 1.26 -14.04
N ILE A 105 7.49 1.81 -12.85
CA ILE A 105 7.30 3.26 -12.69
C ILE A 105 8.53 4.06 -13.10
N SER A 106 9.74 3.57 -12.78
CA SER A 106 10.98 4.24 -13.20
C SER A 106 11.10 4.34 -14.73
N LYS A 107 10.57 3.35 -15.46
CA LYS A 107 10.52 3.36 -16.92
C LYS A 107 9.46 4.29 -17.49
N VAL A 108 8.32 4.45 -16.82
CA VAL A 108 7.31 5.46 -17.20
C VAL A 108 7.88 6.88 -17.12
N PHE A 109 8.66 7.16 -16.08
CA PHE A 109 9.27 8.46 -15.83
C PHE A 109 10.75 8.54 -16.23
N GLU A 110 11.18 7.66 -17.14
CA GLU A 110 12.55 7.64 -17.63
C GLU A 110 12.96 9.02 -18.18
N LYS A 111 14.22 9.41 -17.96
CA LYS A 111 14.80 10.73 -18.25
C LYS A 111 14.33 11.89 -17.36
N LYS A 112 13.23 11.74 -16.61
CA LYS A 112 12.71 12.83 -15.74
C LYS A 112 13.20 12.73 -14.30
N ILE A 113 13.47 11.52 -13.83
CA ILE A 113 13.88 11.24 -12.46
C ILE A 113 15.17 10.41 -12.44
N SER A 114 15.94 10.54 -11.35
CA SER A 114 17.06 9.64 -11.07
C SER A 114 16.54 8.31 -10.52
N PRO A 115 16.78 7.16 -11.19
CA PRO A 115 16.21 5.88 -10.77
C PRO A 115 16.71 5.45 -9.39
N TYR A 116 17.99 5.64 -9.08
CA TYR A 116 18.54 5.28 -7.77
C TYR A 116 17.94 6.12 -6.65
N LEU A 117 17.82 7.44 -6.84
CA LEU A 117 17.20 8.30 -5.84
C LEU A 117 15.72 7.97 -5.64
N TYR A 118 15.01 7.67 -6.73
CA TYR A 118 13.64 7.19 -6.69
C TYR A 118 13.50 5.90 -5.87
N PHE A 119 14.34 4.89 -6.15
CA PHE A 119 14.35 3.66 -5.38
C PHE A 119 14.69 3.91 -3.91
N ILE A 120 15.70 4.73 -3.61
CA ILE A 120 16.07 5.07 -2.23
C ILE A 120 14.91 5.69 -1.48
N ILE A 121 14.23 6.69 -2.06
CA ILE A 121 13.10 7.37 -1.40
C ILE A 121 12.00 6.37 -1.09
N VAL A 122 11.63 5.51 -2.04
CA VAL A 122 10.55 4.55 -1.82
C VAL A 122 10.95 3.45 -0.83
N LEU A 123 12.15 2.88 -0.96
CA LEU A 123 12.66 1.81 -0.10
C LEU A 123 13.00 2.29 1.33
N LEU A 124 13.31 3.57 1.52
CA LEU A 124 13.50 4.13 2.86
C LEU A 124 12.18 4.46 3.56
N ASN A 125 11.04 4.38 2.87
CA ASN A 125 9.78 4.67 3.51
C ASN A 125 9.42 3.57 4.52
N TRP A 126 9.07 3.97 5.75
CA TRP A 126 8.77 3.05 6.84
C TRP A 126 7.61 2.09 6.52
N LEU A 127 6.65 2.50 5.68
CA LEU A 127 5.55 1.62 5.26
C LEU A 127 6.05 0.47 4.39
N PHE A 128 6.93 0.74 3.43
CA PHE A 128 7.50 -0.32 2.59
C PHE A 128 8.41 -1.24 3.40
N ILE A 129 9.25 -0.67 4.26
CA ILE A 129 10.11 -1.41 5.19
C ILE A 129 9.27 -2.36 6.07
N LYS A 130 8.15 -1.87 6.60
CA LYS A 130 7.24 -2.67 7.44
C LYS A 130 6.47 -3.71 6.62
N PHE A 131 5.75 -3.29 5.59
CA PHE A 131 4.76 -4.14 4.93
C PHE A 131 5.34 -5.16 3.96
N VAL A 132 6.57 -4.97 3.45
CA VAL A 132 7.25 -6.02 2.68
C VAL A 132 7.43 -7.31 3.49
N THR A 133 7.57 -7.18 4.82
CA THR A 133 7.78 -8.31 5.74
C THR A 133 6.50 -9.00 6.22
N HIS A 134 5.32 -8.53 5.81
CA HIS A 134 4.03 -9.11 6.21
C HIS A 134 3.41 -9.86 5.02
N PRO A 135 2.70 -10.99 5.25
CA PRO A 135 1.93 -11.63 4.20
C PRO A 135 0.65 -10.81 3.95
N LEU A 136 0.78 -9.79 3.11
CA LEU A 136 -0.29 -8.90 2.71
C LEU A 136 -0.17 -8.56 1.22
N SER A 137 -1.28 -8.11 0.65
CA SER A 137 -1.44 -7.88 -0.78
C SER A 137 -0.88 -6.56 -1.30
N GLU A 138 -0.28 -5.69 -0.46
CA GLU A 138 0.21 -4.37 -0.90
C GLU A 138 1.30 -4.48 -1.97
N MET A 139 2.31 -5.31 -1.78
CA MET A 139 3.45 -5.39 -2.71
C MET A 139 3.02 -5.99 -4.04
N GLU A 140 2.21 -7.05 -4.00
CA GLU A 140 1.61 -7.66 -5.20
C GLU A 140 0.75 -6.64 -5.97
N TYR A 141 -0.10 -5.87 -5.28
CA TYR A 141 -0.86 -4.81 -5.92
C TYR A 141 0.07 -3.75 -6.54
N VAL A 142 1.12 -3.31 -5.84
CA VAL A 142 2.10 -2.34 -6.36
C VAL A 142 2.72 -2.84 -7.66
N PHE A 143 3.09 -4.12 -7.73
CA PHE A 143 3.60 -4.74 -8.94
C PHE A 143 2.59 -4.70 -10.09
N PHE A 144 1.37 -5.21 -9.87
CA PHE A 144 0.37 -5.31 -10.93
C PHE A 144 -0.14 -3.94 -11.40
N SER A 145 -0.42 -3.03 -10.47
CA SER A 145 -0.86 -1.66 -10.82
C SER A 145 0.23 -0.88 -11.56
N SER A 146 1.49 -0.97 -11.14
CA SER A 146 2.61 -0.33 -11.83
C SER A 146 2.86 -0.93 -13.21
N GLY A 147 2.77 -2.26 -13.34
CA GLY A 147 2.88 -2.94 -14.64
C GLY A 147 1.78 -2.51 -15.60
N SER A 148 0.55 -2.38 -15.11
CA SER A 148 -0.57 -1.88 -15.92
C SER A 148 -0.33 -0.46 -16.42
N ILE A 149 0.12 0.45 -15.54
CA ILE A 149 0.49 1.83 -15.91
C ILE A 149 1.60 1.83 -16.97
N TYR A 150 2.62 0.99 -16.79
CA TYR A 150 3.75 0.90 -17.72
C TYR A 150 3.34 0.39 -19.11
N PHE A 151 2.59 -0.71 -19.19
CA PHE A 151 2.13 -1.23 -20.48
C PHE A 151 1.14 -0.29 -21.16
N PHE A 152 0.26 0.37 -20.41
CA PHE A 152 -0.62 1.40 -20.99
C PHE A 152 0.19 2.58 -21.54
N TYR A 153 1.22 3.01 -20.81
CA TYR A 153 2.13 4.04 -21.30
C TYR A 153 2.84 3.63 -22.60
N LEU A 154 3.35 2.40 -22.69
CA LEU A 154 3.91 1.87 -23.95
C LEU A 154 2.88 1.84 -25.08
N PHE A 155 1.63 1.46 -24.78
CA PHE A 155 0.53 1.50 -25.74
C PHE A 155 0.28 2.93 -26.26
N THR A 156 0.21 3.93 -25.38
CA THR A 156 -0.01 5.33 -25.81
C THR A 156 1.10 5.85 -26.73
N ARG A 157 2.34 5.36 -26.57
CA ARG A 157 3.47 5.73 -27.43
C ARG A 157 3.57 4.95 -28.73
N GLY A 158 3.36 3.63 -28.68
CA GLY A 158 3.64 2.73 -29.80
C GLY A 158 2.41 2.18 -30.51
N ARG A 159 1.21 2.36 -29.96
CA ARG A 159 -0.09 1.88 -30.48
C ARG A 159 -0.19 0.36 -30.70
N LYS A 160 0.75 -0.42 -30.18
CA LYS A 160 0.73 -1.89 -30.30
C LYS A 160 -0.32 -2.48 -29.37
N ILE A 161 -1.28 -3.22 -29.93
CA ILE A 161 -2.40 -3.80 -29.18
C ILE A 161 -1.97 -4.77 -28.07
N VAL A 162 -0.84 -5.46 -28.26
CA VAL A 162 -0.25 -6.37 -27.26
C VAL A 162 -0.02 -5.64 -25.94
N PHE A 163 0.43 -4.39 -25.98
CA PHE A 163 0.64 -3.60 -24.76
C PHE A 163 -0.67 -3.20 -24.07
N LEU A 164 -1.75 -2.96 -24.84
CA LEU A 164 -3.06 -2.74 -24.26
C LEU A 164 -3.57 -4.02 -23.57
N PHE A 165 -3.43 -5.18 -24.23
CA PHE A 165 -3.79 -6.46 -23.62
C PHE A 165 -3.02 -6.73 -22.33
N CYS A 166 -1.69 -6.55 -22.34
CA CYS A 166 -0.88 -6.66 -21.13
C CYS A 166 -1.32 -5.68 -20.03
N SER A 167 -1.64 -4.43 -20.39
CA SER A 167 -2.14 -3.44 -19.45
C SER A 167 -3.46 -3.88 -18.79
N LEU A 168 -4.39 -4.41 -19.58
CA LEU A 168 -5.69 -4.89 -19.11
C LEU A 168 -5.53 -6.14 -18.23
N LEU A 169 -4.66 -7.07 -18.60
CA LEU A 169 -4.33 -8.25 -17.80
C LEU A 169 -3.76 -7.84 -16.43
N PHE A 170 -2.77 -6.95 -16.40
CA PHE A 170 -2.21 -6.44 -15.14
C PHE A 170 -3.23 -5.63 -14.33
N CYS A 171 -4.14 -4.90 -14.98
CA CYS A 171 -5.22 -4.19 -14.31
C CYS A 171 -6.20 -5.16 -13.64
N TRP A 172 -6.58 -6.22 -14.36
CA TRP A 172 -7.42 -7.29 -13.83
C TRP A 172 -6.76 -7.96 -12.62
N LEU A 173 -5.48 -8.33 -12.73
CA LEU A 173 -4.71 -8.89 -11.62
C LEU A 173 -4.67 -7.94 -10.41
N ALA A 174 -4.44 -6.64 -10.63
CA ALA A 174 -4.49 -5.65 -9.55
C ALA A 174 -5.88 -5.56 -8.89
N PHE A 175 -6.96 -5.64 -9.67
CA PHE A 175 -8.34 -5.62 -9.18
C PHE A 175 -8.68 -6.85 -8.34
N VAL A 176 -8.27 -8.05 -8.78
CA VAL A 176 -8.49 -9.29 -8.00
C VAL A 176 -7.58 -9.40 -6.78
N THR A 177 -6.44 -8.69 -6.75
CA THR A 177 -5.58 -8.57 -5.56
C THR A 177 -6.15 -7.57 -4.56
N LYS A 178 -6.68 -6.42 -5.02
CA LYS A 178 -7.41 -5.45 -4.18
C LYS A 178 -8.51 -4.74 -4.96
N THR A 179 -9.69 -4.62 -4.36
CA THR A 179 -10.85 -3.92 -4.96
C THR A 179 -10.57 -2.46 -5.32
N VAL A 180 -9.64 -1.79 -4.63
CA VAL A 180 -9.17 -0.43 -4.99
C VAL A 180 -8.58 -0.36 -6.41
N GLY A 181 -8.22 -1.50 -7.01
CA GLY A 181 -7.88 -1.66 -8.43
C GLY A 181 -8.95 -1.14 -9.39
N ILE A 182 -10.20 -0.94 -8.95
CA ILE A 182 -11.25 -0.29 -9.75
C ILE A 182 -10.86 1.13 -10.20
N THR A 183 -10.04 1.83 -9.41
CA THR A 183 -9.51 3.16 -9.75
C THR A 183 -8.63 3.12 -11.00
N LEU A 184 -7.90 2.02 -11.19
CA LEU A 184 -7.06 1.78 -12.35
C LEU A 184 -7.90 1.45 -13.58
N VAL A 185 -8.97 0.65 -13.44
CA VAL A 185 -9.95 0.41 -14.51
C VAL A 185 -10.52 1.74 -15.02
N GLY A 186 -10.99 2.59 -14.10
CA GLY A 186 -11.48 3.93 -14.45
C GLY A 186 -10.41 4.78 -15.13
N ALA A 187 -9.17 4.73 -14.66
CA ALA A 187 -8.05 5.48 -15.22
C ALA A 187 -7.69 5.05 -16.64
N LEU A 188 -7.65 3.74 -16.92
CA LEU A 188 -7.39 3.20 -18.26
C LEU A 188 -8.54 3.54 -19.21
N ALA A 189 -9.79 3.42 -18.77
CA ALA A 189 -10.95 3.81 -19.56
C ALA A 189 -10.90 5.31 -19.90
N PHE A 190 -10.63 6.16 -18.91
CA PHE A 190 -10.40 7.60 -19.14
C PHE A 190 -9.23 7.84 -20.10
N GLY A 191 -8.13 7.10 -19.94
CA GLY A 191 -6.96 7.18 -20.82
C GLY A 191 -7.29 6.85 -22.27
N LEU A 192 -8.07 5.80 -22.52
CA LEU A 192 -8.52 5.43 -23.86
C LEU A 192 -9.43 6.50 -24.47
N ILE A 193 -10.39 7.01 -23.69
CA ILE A 193 -11.28 8.09 -24.13
C ILE A 193 -10.46 9.34 -24.48
N TRP A 194 -9.52 9.70 -23.62
CA TRP A 194 -8.67 10.87 -23.80
C TRP A 194 -7.78 10.76 -25.04
N GLU A 195 -7.18 9.59 -25.23
CA GLU A 195 -6.25 9.33 -26.32
C GLU A 195 -6.93 9.29 -27.69
N PHE A 196 -8.19 8.83 -27.75
CA PHE A 196 -8.99 8.75 -28.98
C PHE A 196 -10.09 9.81 -29.04
N LYS A 197 -9.97 10.91 -28.31
CA LYS A 197 -11.04 11.90 -28.11
C LYS A 197 -11.69 12.39 -29.42
N GLU A 198 -10.91 12.66 -30.47
CA GLU A 198 -11.43 13.19 -31.73
C GLU A 198 -12.28 12.14 -32.46
N SER A 199 -11.76 10.91 -32.58
CA SER A 199 -12.48 9.78 -33.18
C SER A 199 -13.70 9.36 -32.37
N GLN A 200 -13.59 9.37 -31.04
CA GLN A 200 -14.67 9.03 -30.11
C GLN A 200 -15.78 10.07 -30.15
N LEU A 201 -15.46 11.37 -30.19
CA LEU A 201 -16.46 12.43 -30.30
C LEU A 201 -17.25 12.33 -31.61
N ALA A 202 -16.59 11.99 -32.72
CA ALA A 202 -17.27 11.74 -33.99
C ALA A 202 -18.21 10.52 -33.91
N PHE A 203 -17.74 9.41 -33.34
CA PHE A 203 -18.55 8.21 -33.15
C PHE A 203 -19.75 8.44 -32.20
N LEU A 204 -19.54 9.20 -31.12
CA LEU A 204 -20.53 9.47 -30.09
C LEU A 204 -21.66 10.39 -30.61
N LYS A 205 -21.31 11.38 -31.44
CA LYS A 205 -22.29 12.20 -32.16
C LYS A 205 -23.14 11.36 -33.12
N LYS A 206 -22.54 10.38 -33.79
CA LYS A 206 -23.22 9.49 -34.76
C LYS A 206 -24.10 8.43 -34.08
N ASN A 207 -23.69 7.89 -32.93
CA ASN A 207 -24.28 6.70 -32.31
C ASN A 207 -24.81 6.94 -30.88
N LYS A 208 -25.36 8.12 -30.61
CA LYS A 208 -25.82 8.53 -29.26
C LYS A 208 -26.72 7.50 -28.56
N PHE A 209 -27.65 6.89 -29.29
CA PHE A 209 -28.58 5.90 -28.72
C PHE A 209 -27.91 4.57 -28.37
N LEU A 210 -26.96 4.11 -29.18
CA LEU A 210 -26.20 2.89 -28.92
C LEU A 210 -25.38 3.03 -27.64
N ILE A 211 -24.75 4.18 -27.44
CA ILE A 211 -23.93 4.46 -26.25
C ILE A 211 -24.81 4.54 -25.00
N VAL A 212 -25.95 5.23 -25.07
CA VAL A 212 -26.91 5.25 -23.96
C VAL A 212 -27.39 3.83 -23.64
N GLY A 213 -27.72 3.02 -24.66
CA GLY A 213 -28.08 1.62 -24.48
C GLY A 213 -26.98 0.79 -23.81
N LEU A 214 -25.72 0.97 -24.23
CA LEU A 214 -24.56 0.29 -23.63
C LEU A 214 -24.34 0.73 -22.17
N LEU A 215 -24.47 2.02 -21.87
CA LEU A 215 -24.35 2.53 -20.50
C LEU A 215 -25.45 1.98 -19.59
N ILE A 216 -26.69 1.89 -20.09
CA ILE A 216 -27.80 1.24 -19.38
C ILE A 216 -27.48 -0.25 -19.16
N LEU A 217 -26.95 -0.95 -20.16
CA LEU A 217 -26.58 -2.36 -20.04
C LEU A 217 -25.46 -2.56 -19.00
N ILE A 218 -24.45 -1.69 -18.98
CA ILE A 218 -23.38 -1.72 -17.97
C ILE A 218 -23.96 -1.44 -16.59
N ALA A 219 -24.80 -0.41 -16.44
CA ALA A 219 -25.44 -0.08 -15.17
C ALA A 219 -26.33 -1.24 -14.67
N ALA A 220 -27.14 -1.82 -15.55
CA ALA A 220 -27.96 -2.98 -15.27
C ALA A 220 -27.10 -4.18 -14.86
N SER A 221 -25.99 -4.45 -15.56
CA SER A 221 -25.06 -5.52 -15.20
C SER A 221 -24.44 -5.28 -13.82
N VAL A 222 -24.00 -4.06 -13.51
CA VAL A 222 -23.47 -3.73 -12.18
C VAL A 222 -24.51 -3.96 -11.09
N VAL A 223 -25.78 -3.58 -11.33
CA VAL A 223 -26.88 -3.81 -10.39
C VAL A 223 -27.17 -5.30 -10.24
N LEU A 224 -27.26 -6.05 -11.34
CA LEU A 224 -27.55 -7.48 -11.34
C LEU A 224 -26.44 -8.30 -10.65
N PHE A 225 -25.18 -7.90 -10.83
CA PHE A 225 -24.02 -8.57 -10.24
C PHE A 225 -23.54 -7.92 -8.93
N ALA A 226 -24.29 -6.95 -8.37
CA ALA A 226 -23.86 -6.20 -7.19
C ALA A 226 -23.59 -7.09 -5.97
N LYS A 227 -24.37 -8.17 -5.81
CA LYS A 227 -24.21 -9.14 -4.71
C LYS A 227 -22.93 -9.97 -4.88
N GLN A 228 -22.68 -10.48 -6.08
CA GLN A 228 -21.49 -11.28 -6.41
C GLN A 228 -20.21 -10.44 -6.35
N LEU A 229 -20.30 -9.15 -6.70
CA LEU A 229 -19.20 -8.19 -6.57
C LEU A 229 -18.98 -7.69 -5.13
N GLY A 230 -19.82 -8.13 -4.17
CA GLY A 230 -19.74 -7.70 -2.77
C GLY A 230 -20.10 -6.22 -2.54
N LEU A 231 -20.68 -5.53 -3.52
CA LEU A 231 -20.97 -4.09 -3.44
C LEU A 231 -21.91 -3.76 -2.28
N ASN A 232 -22.89 -4.62 -2.00
CA ASN A 232 -23.82 -4.41 -0.88
C ASN A 232 -23.08 -4.40 0.47
N HIS A 233 -22.06 -5.23 0.62
CA HIS A 233 -21.24 -5.24 1.84
C HIS A 233 -20.42 -3.95 1.94
N TYR A 234 -19.73 -3.54 0.86
CA TYR A 234 -18.96 -2.30 0.84
C TYR A 234 -19.84 -1.05 1.10
N ILE A 235 -21.03 -0.99 0.49
CA ILE A 235 -21.98 0.11 0.69
C ILE A 235 -22.52 0.09 2.12
N GLY A 236 -22.82 -1.08 2.68
CA GLY A 236 -23.26 -1.23 4.07
C GLY A 236 -22.18 -0.78 5.07
N VAL A 237 -20.94 -1.21 4.87
CA VAL A 237 -19.78 -0.77 5.68
C VAL A 237 -19.56 0.73 5.55
N LEU A 238 -19.63 1.26 4.32
CA LEU A 238 -19.48 2.70 4.07
C LEU A 238 -20.58 3.50 4.77
N SER A 239 -21.85 3.11 4.61
CA SER A 239 -23.00 3.77 5.24
C SER A 239 -22.88 3.79 6.76
N LYS A 240 -22.52 2.65 7.37
CA LYS A 240 -22.31 2.56 8.81
C LYS A 240 -21.22 3.52 9.30
N HIS A 241 -20.08 3.56 8.61
CA HIS A 241 -18.98 4.43 9.00
C HIS A 241 -19.18 5.92 8.66
N LEU A 242 -19.98 6.22 7.63
CA LEU A 242 -20.40 7.58 7.34
C LEU A 242 -21.14 8.19 8.54
N ASN A 243 -21.84 7.35 9.30
CA ASN A 243 -22.54 7.73 10.54
C ASN A 243 -21.63 7.75 11.78
N GLU A 244 -20.59 6.90 11.84
CA GLU A 244 -19.70 6.79 13.03
C GLU A 244 -18.70 7.96 13.18
N ALA A 245 -18.21 8.52 12.07
CA ALA A 245 -17.24 9.61 12.11
C ALA A 245 -17.75 10.84 11.33
N PRO A 246 -17.63 12.07 11.86
CA PRO A 246 -17.90 13.27 11.09
C PRO A 246 -16.98 13.38 9.86
N PHE A 247 -17.48 14.02 8.79
CA PHE A 247 -16.72 14.23 7.55
C PHE A 247 -15.35 14.88 7.79
N PHE A 248 -15.29 15.96 8.58
CA PHE A 248 -14.04 16.65 8.88
C PHE A 248 -13.03 15.78 9.64
N THR A 249 -13.48 14.86 10.47
CA THR A 249 -12.62 13.90 11.17
C THR A 249 -11.96 12.94 10.17
N ARG A 250 -12.72 12.42 9.19
CA ARG A 250 -12.17 11.57 8.12
C ARG A 250 -11.16 12.32 7.27
N VAL A 251 -11.47 13.56 6.92
CA VAL A 251 -10.55 14.44 6.17
C VAL A 251 -9.26 14.69 6.96
N ALA A 252 -9.37 14.97 8.26
CA ALA A 252 -8.22 15.15 9.15
C ALA A 252 -7.35 13.87 9.23
N TRP A 253 -7.96 12.69 9.25
CA TRP A 253 -7.22 11.42 9.16
C TRP A 253 -6.45 11.32 7.85
N ARG A 254 -7.05 11.64 6.71
CA ARG A 254 -6.34 11.64 5.42
C ARG A 254 -5.15 12.59 5.43
N PHE A 255 -5.30 13.79 5.96
CA PHE A 255 -4.16 14.70 6.08
C PHE A 255 -3.10 14.19 7.06
N THR A 256 -3.50 13.60 8.18
CA THR A 256 -2.56 12.96 9.11
C THR A 256 -1.74 11.88 8.41
N GLU A 257 -2.39 11.00 7.64
CA GLU A 257 -1.73 9.95 6.84
C GLU A 257 -0.72 10.57 5.87
N TRP A 258 -1.09 11.62 5.12
CA TRP A 258 -0.15 12.34 4.26
C TRP A 258 1.05 12.92 5.02
N GLY A 259 0.84 13.42 6.24
CA GLY A 259 1.91 13.80 7.14
C GLY A 259 2.84 12.63 7.49
N GLU A 260 2.29 11.45 7.80
CA GLU A 260 3.06 10.23 8.11
C GLU A 260 3.88 9.73 6.92
N LEU A 261 3.33 9.80 5.70
CA LEU A 261 4.02 9.42 4.47
C LEU A 261 5.27 10.27 4.24
N PHE A 262 5.16 11.59 4.44
CA PHE A 262 6.23 12.55 4.11
C PHE A 262 7.18 12.85 5.27
N LEU A 263 6.74 12.76 6.52
CA LEU A 263 7.65 12.77 7.67
C LEU A 263 8.34 11.42 7.85
N ASN A 264 7.88 10.37 7.17
CA ASN A 264 8.43 9.02 7.23
C ASN A 264 8.40 8.40 8.64
N THR A 265 7.32 8.63 9.39
CA THR A 265 7.12 8.07 10.73
C THR A 265 5.63 7.98 11.05
N PRO A 266 5.18 6.96 11.80
CA PRO A 266 3.79 6.87 12.23
C PRO A 266 3.46 7.94 13.29
N SER A 267 2.31 8.62 13.14
CA SER A 267 1.91 9.72 14.00
C SER A 267 1.70 9.27 15.44
N ASN A 268 1.22 8.04 15.65
CA ASN A 268 0.98 7.50 16.99
C ASN A 268 2.22 7.54 17.89
N LYS A 269 3.44 7.37 17.35
CA LYS A 269 4.69 7.43 18.12
C LYS A 269 5.08 8.84 18.56
N VAL A 270 4.58 9.85 17.86
CA VAL A 270 4.83 11.27 18.18
C VAL A 270 3.71 11.80 19.07
N VAL A 271 2.45 11.52 18.72
CA VAL A 271 1.26 11.94 19.46
C VAL A 271 1.25 11.39 20.89
N GLU A 272 1.71 10.15 21.09
CA GLU A 272 1.86 9.57 22.45
C GLU A 272 2.83 10.37 23.34
N ARG A 273 3.81 11.06 22.76
CA ARG A 273 4.80 11.87 23.49
C ARG A 273 4.46 13.36 23.54
N LEU A 274 3.75 13.86 22.54
CA LEU A 274 3.32 15.25 22.41
C LEU A 274 1.83 15.30 22.09
N PRO A 275 0.94 15.10 23.09
CA PRO A 275 -0.50 15.12 22.88
C PRO A 275 -0.96 16.47 22.32
N GLY A 276 -1.88 16.47 21.37
CA GLY A 276 -2.38 17.69 20.70
C GLY A 276 -1.40 18.26 19.67
N LEU A 277 -0.21 18.70 20.10
CA LEU A 277 0.81 19.28 19.22
C LEU A 277 1.26 18.31 18.11
N GLY A 278 1.43 17.03 18.46
CA GLY A 278 1.74 15.99 17.48
C GLY A 278 0.66 15.88 16.42
N GLN A 279 -0.62 15.86 16.80
CA GLN A 279 -1.71 15.73 15.84
C GLN A 279 -1.80 16.94 14.91
N ILE A 280 -1.68 18.16 15.46
CA ILE A 280 -1.67 19.40 14.68
C ILE A 280 -0.51 19.38 13.68
N LEU A 281 0.70 18.98 14.12
CA LEU A 281 1.87 18.91 13.26
C LEU A 281 1.63 18.00 12.04
N PHE A 282 1.14 16.78 12.23
CA PHE A 282 0.91 15.84 11.13
C PHE A 282 -0.20 16.30 10.19
N ILE A 283 -1.30 16.86 10.71
CA ILE A 283 -2.37 17.41 9.89
C ILE A 283 -1.84 18.59 9.07
N SER A 284 -1.12 19.54 9.68
CA SER A 284 -0.59 20.72 8.98
C SER A 284 0.41 20.35 7.90
N VAL A 285 1.37 19.46 8.20
CA VAL A 285 2.32 18.95 7.19
C VAL A 285 1.56 18.23 6.07
N GLY A 286 0.58 17.40 6.42
CA GLY A 286 -0.28 16.70 5.49
C GLY A 286 -1.02 17.60 4.52
N VAL A 287 -1.69 18.64 5.03
CA VAL A 287 -2.39 19.65 4.22
C VAL A 287 -1.42 20.34 3.27
N ILE A 288 -0.29 20.85 3.78
CA ILE A 288 0.69 21.58 2.97
C ILE A 288 1.20 20.69 1.82
N VAL A 289 1.58 19.46 2.14
CA VAL A 289 2.13 18.53 1.17
C VAL A 289 1.08 18.06 0.18
N PHE A 290 -0.12 17.73 0.64
CA PHE A 290 -1.23 17.33 -0.23
C PHE A 290 -1.60 18.45 -1.21
N SER A 291 -1.74 19.68 -0.72
CA SER A 291 -1.99 20.85 -1.57
C SER A 291 -0.88 21.06 -2.58
N PHE A 292 0.40 20.99 -2.17
CA PHE A 292 1.54 21.08 -3.07
C PHE A 292 1.50 19.98 -4.15
N PHE A 293 1.20 18.74 -3.76
CA PHE A 293 1.08 17.61 -4.68
C PHE A 293 -0.03 17.82 -5.70
N CYS A 294 -1.23 18.22 -5.26
CA CYS A 294 -2.37 18.51 -6.14
C CYS A 294 -2.10 19.66 -7.10
N ILE A 295 -1.51 20.77 -6.60
CA ILE A 295 -1.07 21.90 -7.44
C ILE A 295 -0.10 21.42 -8.51
N PHE A 296 0.90 20.62 -8.13
CA PHE A 296 1.90 20.13 -9.07
C PHE A 296 1.30 19.14 -10.09
N LEU A 297 0.42 18.23 -9.67
CA LEU A 297 -0.16 17.18 -10.51
C LEU A 297 -1.20 17.71 -11.51
N TYR A 298 -2.11 18.56 -11.06
CA TYR A 298 -3.28 18.99 -11.85
C TYR A 298 -3.13 20.39 -12.45
N PHE A 299 -2.54 21.33 -11.72
CA PHE A 299 -2.61 22.75 -12.07
C PHE A 299 -1.35 23.26 -12.78
N LYS A 300 -0.16 22.74 -12.43
CA LYS A 300 1.06 23.10 -13.16
C LYS A 300 1.15 22.37 -14.49
N LYS A 301 1.67 23.07 -15.50
CA LYS A 301 2.05 22.48 -16.79
C LYS A 301 3.16 21.45 -16.53
N ASN A 302 2.79 20.18 -16.60
CA ASN A 302 3.67 19.04 -16.40
C ASN A 302 3.49 18.04 -17.55
N THR A 303 4.41 17.09 -17.65
CA THR A 303 4.41 16.06 -18.70
C THR A 303 3.89 14.72 -18.17
N ILE A 304 3.07 14.75 -17.11
CA ILE A 304 2.49 13.54 -16.51
C ILE A 304 1.31 13.10 -17.39
N PRO A 305 1.29 11.83 -17.86
CA PRO A 305 0.19 11.31 -18.67
C PRO A 305 -1.18 11.48 -18.01
N ALA A 306 -2.19 11.82 -18.81
CA ALA A 306 -3.54 12.13 -18.32
C ALA A 306 -4.18 10.96 -17.56
N PHE A 307 -3.97 9.71 -18.01
CA PHE A 307 -4.50 8.53 -17.33
C PHE A 307 -3.90 8.33 -15.92
N ILE A 308 -2.64 8.72 -15.69
CA ILE A 308 -2.04 8.70 -14.34
C ILE A 308 -2.70 9.75 -13.44
N LYS A 309 -3.02 10.93 -13.98
CA LYS A 309 -3.77 11.97 -13.25
C LYS A 309 -5.18 11.48 -12.87
N ALA A 310 -5.84 10.77 -13.78
CA ALA A 310 -7.14 10.16 -13.54
C ALA A 310 -7.06 9.04 -12.49
N TYR A 311 -6.02 8.20 -12.54
CA TYR A 311 -5.76 7.18 -11.52
C TYR A 311 -5.69 7.78 -10.12
N PHE A 312 -4.89 8.84 -9.94
CA PHE A 312 -4.86 9.56 -8.67
C PHE A 312 -6.19 10.18 -8.31
N LEU A 313 -6.91 10.79 -9.25
CA LEU A 313 -8.19 11.43 -8.95
C LEU A 313 -9.19 10.41 -8.40
N PHE A 314 -9.36 9.27 -9.08
CA PHE A 314 -10.23 8.20 -8.62
C PHE A 314 -9.76 7.61 -7.29
N TYR A 315 -8.45 7.46 -7.10
CA TYR A 315 -7.88 7.00 -5.83
C TYR A 315 -8.18 7.96 -4.68
N LEU A 316 -8.01 9.26 -4.89
CA LEU A 316 -8.34 10.30 -3.91
C LEU A 316 -9.82 10.27 -3.55
N ILE A 317 -10.71 10.14 -4.54
CA ILE A 317 -12.16 10.04 -4.30
C ILE A 317 -12.47 8.85 -3.38
N ILE A 318 -11.91 7.66 -3.66
CA ILE A 318 -12.12 6.49 -2.80
C ILE A 318 -11.53 6.72 -1.41
N MET A 319 -10.28 7.18 -1.33
CA MET A 319 -9.55 7.32 -0.07
C MET A 319 -10.18 8.35 0.88
N PHE A 320 -10.66 9.48 0.37
CA PHE A 320 -11.33 10.49 1.20
C PHE A 320 -12.70 10.02 1.72
N ASN A 321 -13.32 9.04 1.06
CA ASN A 321 -14.52 8.36 1.54
C ASN A 321 -14.21 7.10 2.34
N TRP A 322 -12.94 6.67 2.41
CA TRP A 322 -12.56 5.43 3.07
C TRP A 322 -12.63 5.59 4.59
N PRO A 323 -13.25 4.63 5.30
CA PRO A 323 -13.57 4.84 6.71
C PRO A 323 -12.41 4.55 7.66
N PHE A 324 -11.43 3.76 7.25
CA PHE A 324 -10.36 3.29 8.14
C PHE A 324 -9.15 4.24 8.12
N ASN A 325 -8.67 4.67 9.29
CA ASN A 325 -7.46 5.47 9.46
C ASN A 325 -6.23 4.56 9.51
N ASP A 326 -5.62 4.32 8.35
CA ASP A 326 -4.40 3.51 8.24
C ASP A 326 -3.57 3.99 7.03
N PRO A 327 -2.36 4.51 7.24
CA PRO A 327 -1.51 5.01 6.16
C PRO A 327 -1.14 3.93 5.13
N ARG A 328 -1.29 2.64 5.46
CA ARG A 328 -1.05 1.53 4.51
C ARG A 328 -1.90 1.64 3.25
N PHE A 329 -3.07 2.27 3.33
CA PHE A 329 -3.92 2.44 2.16
C PHE A 329 -3.33 3.39 1.12
N TRP A 330 -2.23 4.09 1.39
CA TRP A 330 -1.52 4.88 0.38
C TRP A 330 -0.38 4.11 -0.30
N VAL A 331 0.11 3.01 0.29
CA VAL A 331 1.19 2.18 -0.25
C VAL A 331 1.02 1.84 -1.73
N PRO A 332 -0.19 1.46 -2.20
CA PRO A 332 -0.47 1.21 -3.62
C PRO A 332 -0.01 2.32 -4.59
N VAL A 333 -0.20 3.59 -4.23
CA VAL A 333 0.05 4.74 -5.12
C VAL A 333 1.35 5.48 -4.81
N MET A 334 1.97 5.18 -3.66
CA MET A 334 3.21 5.81 -3.21
C MET A 334 4.37 5.78 -4.22
N PRO A 335 4.63 4.70 -4.99
CA PRO A 335 5.68 4.68 -5.99
C PRO A 335 5.45 5.77 -7.06
N VAL A 336 4.21 5.89 -7.54
CA VAL A 336 3.86 6.94 -8.51
C VAL A 336 3.92 8.33 -7.87
N MET A 337 3.49 8.47 -6.60
CA MET A 337 3.60 9.73 -5.86
C MET A 337 5.06 10.19 -5.75
N ALA A 338 5.98 9.29 -5.36
CA ALA A 338 7.40 9.59 -5.24
C ALA A 338 8.00 10.01 -6.58
N ALA A 339 7.66 9.33 -7.67
CA ALA A 339 8.10 9.71 -9.01
C ALA A 339 7.59 11.10 -9.43
N ILE A 340 6.35 11.46 -9.07
CA ILE A 340 5.77 12.78 -9.32
C ILE A 340 6.45 13.86 -8.48
N VAL A 341 6.63 13.64 -7.18
CA VAL A 341 7.27 14.59 -6.26
C VAL A 341 8.72 14.86 -6.67
N LEU A 342 9.45 13.85 -7.15
CA LEU A 342 10.82 14.01 -7.65
C LEU A 342 10.93 14.89 -8.91
N GLN A 343 9.84 15.05 -9.67
CA GLN A 343 9.79 15.96 -10.81
C GLN A 343 9.46 17.40 -10.40
N ALA A 344 9.04 17.62 -9.15
CA ALA A 344 8.62 18.94 -8.72
C ALA A 344 9.80 19.91 -8.67
N PRO A 345 9.70 21.09 -9.31
CA PRO A 345 10.76 22.08 -9.25
C PRO A 345 10.80 22.63 -7.83
N LEU A 346 11.90 22.36 -7.11
CA LEU A 346 12.17 23.04 -5.84
C LEU A 346 12.39 24.53 -6.15
N GLY A 347 11.57 25.40 -5.56
CA GLY A 347 11.53 26.83 -5.84
C GLY A 347 12.90 27.52 -5.72
N ILE A 348 13.04 28.67 -6.37
CA ILE A 348 14.28 29.46 -6.34
C ILE A 348 14.55 30.01 -4.93
N ASN A 349 13.49 30.30 -4.16
CA ASN A 349 13.60 30.84 -2.81
C ASN A 349 14.46 29.93 -1.90
N TYR A 350 15.41 30.56 -1.20
CA TYR A 350 16.29 29.93 -0.23
C TYR A 350 15.51 29.14 0.83
N PHE A 351 14.39 29.69 1.31
CA PHE A 351 13.58 29.04 2.33
C PHE A 351 13.06 27.66 1.88
N TYR A 352 12.48 27.55 0.69
CA TYR A 352 11.98 26.26 0.16
C TYR A 352 13.11 25.24 -0.07
N LYS A 353 14.29 25.70 -0.48
CA LYS A 353 15.47 24.82 -0.61
C LYS A 353 15.96 24.32 0.74
N PHE A 354 15.99 25.19 1.75
CA PHE A 354 16.38 24.81 3.10
C PHE A 354 15.38 23.82 3.69
N SER A 355 14.09 24.15 3.66
CA SER A 355 13.02 23.29 4.19
C SER A 355 12.94 21.93 3.49
N SER A 356 13.11 21.89 2.16
CA SER A 356 13.15 20.60 1.44
C SER A 356 14.37 19.75 1.80
N ARG A 357 15.55 20.35 1.98
CA ARG A 357 16.75 19.62 2.44
C ARG A 357 16.60 19.10 3.86
N LEU A 358 16.03 19.91 4.76
CA LEU A 358 15.76 19.51 6.13
C LEU A 358 14.74 18.35 6.16
N LEU A 359 13.64 18.47 5.41
CA LEU A 359 12.64 17.41 5.30
C LEU A 359 13.26 16.13 4.75
N LEU A 360 14.10 16.22 3.71
CA LEU A 360 14.80 15.07 3.15
C LEU A 360 15.77 14.45 4.18
N ALA A 361 16.53 15.26 4.91
CA ALA A 361 17.42 14.75 5.95
C ALA A 361 16.65 14.00 7.05
N VAL A 362 15.54 14.58 7.52
CA VAL A 362 14.63 13.94 8.49
C VAL A 362 14.03 12.65 7.93
N TYR A 363 13.57 12.67 6.67
CA TYR A 363 13.03 11.50 5.98
C TYR A 363 14.03 10.34 5.95
N PHE A 364 15.27 10.63 5.57
CA PHE A 364 16.34 9.63 5.50
C PHE A 364 16.70 9.09 6.89
N LEU A 365 16.86 9.98 7.88
CA LEU A 365 17.17 9.59 9.25
C LEU A 365 16.10 8.64 9.81
N LEU A 366 14.82 8.99 9.66
CA LEU A 366 13.72 8.17 10.15
C LEU A 366 13.58 6.87 9.35
N GLY A 367 13.84 6.90 8.05
CA GLY A 367 13.86 5.69 7.22
C GLY A 367 14.93 4.70 7.61
N PHE A 368 16.17 5.16 7.82
CA PHE A 368 17.25 4.31 8.33
C PHE A 368 16.98 3.82 9.75
N THR A 369 16.38 4.66 10.60
CA THR A 369 15.95 4.24 11.94
C THR A 369 14.89 3.14 11.87
N ALA A 370 13.91 3.26 10.96
CA ALA A 370 12.89 2.23 10.75
C ALA A 370 13.51 0.92 10.21
N ALA A 371 14.45 1.00 9.27
CA ALA A 371 15.17 -0.16 8.76
C ALA A 371 15.98 -0.87 9.85
N GLY A 372 16.74 -0.11 10.65
CA GLY A 372 17.49 -0.64 11.79
C GLY A 372 16.58 -1.26 12.85
N TYR A 373 15.45 -0.60 13.17
CA TYR A 373 14.44 -1.14 14.07
C TYR A 373 13.85 -2.47 13.57
N MET A 374 13.56 -2.57 12.28
CA MET A 374 13.04 -3.82 11.69
C MET A 374 14.05 -4.95 11.76
N ILE A 375 15.32 -4.71 11.40
CA ILE A 375 16.39 -5.70 11.53
C ILE A 375 16.56 -6.14 12.99
N TYR A 376 16.62 -5.18 13.92
CA TYR A 376 16.74 -5.47 15.34
C TYR A 376 15.56 -6.30 15.85
N SER A 377 14.34 -5.90 15.49
CA SER A 377 13.12 -6.63 15.85
C SER A 377 13.11 -8.04 15.27
N SER A 378 13.58 -8.26 14.04
CA SER A 378 13.59 -9.59 13.41
C SER A 378 14.58 -10.53 14.08
N ASN A 379 15.74 -10.03 14.53
CA ASN A 379 16.79 -10.84 15.15
C ASN A 379 16.59 -11.08 16.65
N ASN A 380 15.86 -10.20 17.35
CA ASN A 380 15.58 -10.36 18.78
C ASN A 380 14.17 -10.93 19.00
N LYS A 381 14.06 -12.26 19.11
CA LYS A 381 12.79 -12.98 19.30
C LYS A 381 11.98 -12.52 20.51
N ALA A 382 12.64 -12.17 21.62
CA ALA A 382 11.97 -11.71 22.84
C ALA A 382 11.37 -10.31 22.63
N PHE A 383 12.14 -9.42 22.01
CA PHE A 383 11.66 -8.10 21.63
C PHE A 383 10.54 -8.17 20.59
N PHE A 384 10.68 -9.05 19.60
CA PHE A 384 9.67 -9.31 18.57
C PHE A 384 8.34 -9.72 19.20
N ALA A 385 8.34 -10.77 20.04
CA ALA A 385 7.12 -11.29 20.66
C ALA A 385 6.39 -10.23 21.48
N LYS A 386 7.13 -9.37 22.19
CA LYS A 386 6.56 -8.30 23.02
C LYS A 386 5.97 -7.15 22.20
N ASN A 387 6.58 -6.78 21.08
CA ASN A 387 6.27 -5.52 20.38
C ASN A 387 5.49 -5.70 19.06
N GLN A 388 5.56 -6.88 18.43
CA GLN A 388 4.83 -7.14 17.18
C GLN A 388 3.33 -6.96 17.41
N ALA A 389 2.68 -6.19 16.52
CA ALA A 389 1.27 -5.82 16.64
C ALA A 389 0.89 -5.25 18.04
N LYS A 390 1.77 -4.43 18.65
CA LYS A 390 1.60 -3.90 20.01
C LYS A 390 1.44 -5.00 21.08
N GLY A 391 2.03 -6.17 20.85
CA GLY A 391 1.97 -7.32 21.75
C GLY A 391 0.68 -8.13 21.65
N PHE A 392 -0.16 -7.87 20.63
CA PHE A 392 -1.42 -8.59 20.46
C PHE A 392 -1.22 -10.11 20.34
N TYR A 393 -0.18 -10.55 19.63
CA TYR A 393 0.17 -11.96 19.44
C TYR A 393 1.31 -12.44 20.37
N LYS A 394 1.53 -11.75 21.50
CA LYS A 394 2.68 -12.01 22.36
C LYS A 394 2.71 -13.45 22.85
N LYS A 395 1.56 -13.98 23.30
CA LYS A 395 1.47 -15.34 23.86
C LYS A 395 1.83 -16.38 22.81
N GLU A 396 1.29 -16.25 21.61
CA GLU A 396 1.50 -17.12 20.46
C GLU A 396 2.99 -17.16 20.07
N TYR A 397 3.63 -15.99 19.99
CA TYR A 397 5.07 -15.93 19.72
C TYR A 397 5.92 -16.46 20.89
N GLU A 398 5.54 -16.21 22.15
CA GLU A 398 6.28 -16.73 23.30
C GLU A 398 6.22 -18.26 23.40
N MET A 399 5.06 -18.86 23.10
CA MET A 399 4.92 -20.31 22.98
C MET A 399 5.76 -20.85 21.82
N HIS A 400 5.70 -20.21 20.66
CA HIS A 400 6.40 -20.68 19.46
C HIS A 400 7.93 -20.54 19.57
N PHE A 401 8.46 -19.44 20.12
CA PHE A 401 9.90 -19.21 20.20
C PHE A 401 10.58 -19.81 21.43
N PHE A 402 9.86 -19.93 22.55
CA PHE A 402 10.46 -20.26 23.85
C PHE A 402 9.82 -21.47 24.53
N ASN A 403 8.84 -22.14 23.91
CA ASN A 403 8.09 -23.26 24.49
C ASN A 403 7.50 -22.92 25.88
N LYS A 404 7.14 -21.66 26.14
CA LYS A 404 6.54 -21.25 27.42
C LYS A 404 5.12 -21.82 27.54
N ASP A 405 4.87 -22.66 28.53
CA ASP A 405 3.55 -23.24 28.76
C ASP A 405 2.52 -22.15 29.14
N PRO A 406 1.29 -22.19 28.59
CA PRO A 406 0.26 -21.19 28.87
C PRO A 406 -0.23 -21.20 30.33
N LYS A 407 0.09 -22.25 31.10
CA LYS A 407 -0.41 -22.46 32.47
C LYS A 407 0.16 -21.48 33.51
N GLY A 408 1.30 -20.83 33.25
CA GLY A 408 1.94 -19.91 34.21
C GLY A 408 1.46 -18.46 34.18
N ALA A 409 0.63 -18.06 33.21
CA ALA A 409 0.24 -16.66 32.99
C ALA A 409 -1.21 -16.32 33.39
N ALA A 410 -1.98 -17.30 33.85
CA ALA A 410 -3.34 -17.07 34.35
C ALA A 410 -3.36 -16.48 35.78
N SER A 411 -2.25 -16.52 36.52
CA SER A 411 -2.17 -16.11 37.92
C SER A 411 -1.64 -14.69 38.18
N THR A 412 -1.27 -13.93 37.14
CA THR A 412 -0.71 -12.56 37.30
C THR A 412 -1.42 -11.50 36.45
N LEU A 413 -2.74 -11.61 36.28
CA LEU A 413 -3.57 -10.52 35.78
C LEU A 413 -4.42 -10.00 36.94
N ASN A 414 -3.85 -9.04 37.68
CA ASN A 414 -4.63 -8.20 38.59
C ASN A 414 -5.75 -7.53 37.80
N SER A 415 -6.95 -7.63 38.34
CA SER A 415 -8.25 -7.20 37.83
C SER A 415 -8.45 -5.68 37.74
N SER A 416 -7.38 -4.89 37.69
CA SER A 416 -7.45 -3.42 37.81
C SER A 416 -6.93 -2.63 36.60
N ASP A 417 -6.38 -3.28 35.56
CA ASP A 417 -6.08 -2.57 34.30
C ASP A 417 -7.34 -2.45 33.44
N THR A 418 -7.95 -1.30 33.62
CA THR A 418 -9.19 -0.81 33.05
C THR A 418 -9.25 -1.06 31.54
N ILE A 419 -10.37 -1.66 31.18
CA ILE A 419 -10.96 -1.81 29.85
C ILE A 419 -10.70 -0.57 28.98
N ARG A 420 -9.71 -0.65 28.08
CA ARG A 420 -9.82 0.01 26.77
C ARG A 420 -10.51 -0.97 25.83
N THR A 421 -11.82 -0.94 25.85
CA THR A 421 -12.70 -1.42 24.79
C THR A 421 -12.33 -0.71 23.50
N VAL A 422 -11.56 -1.37 22.64
CA VAL A 422 -11.73 -1.16 21.21
C VAL A 422 -12.80 -2.16 20.79
N ASN A 423 -14.03 -1.67 20.72
CA ASN A 423 -15.17 -2.40 20.18
C ASN A 423 -14.91 -2.69 18.69
N ILE A 424 -14.29 -3.83 18.41
CA ILE A 424 -14.39 -4.50 17.11
C ILE A 424 -14.56 -5.99 17.43
N GLY A 425 -15.81 -6.40 17.64
CA GLY A 425 -16.25 -7.79 17.67
C GLY A 425 -15.75 -8.61 18.87
N ASP A 426 -16.68 -8.99 19.73
CA ASP A 426 -16.48 -9.89 20.86
C ASP A 426 -15.71 -11.16 20.46
N SER A 427 -14.45 -11.25 20.89
CA SER A 427 -13.71 -12.52 20.93
C SER A 427 -12.80 -12.54 22.15
N VAL A 428 -13.06 -13.53 23.00
CA VAL A 428 -12.35 -13.83 24.24
C VAL A 428 -10.87 -14.13 23.93
N LYS A 429 -9.96 -13.62 24.76
CA LYS A 429 -8.48 -13.84 24.72
C LYS A 429 -8.08 -15.28 25.05
N ILE A 430 -8.55 -16.24 24.24
CA ILE A 430 -8.02 -17.60 24.18
C ILE A 430 -6.89 -17.60 23.16
N VAL A 431 -5.77 -18.24 23.50
CA VAL A 431 -4.72 -18.57 22.53
C VAL A 431 -5.39 -19.22 21.33
N ASN A 432 -5.41 -18.56 20.18
CA ASN A 432 -6.12 -19.11 19.04
C ASN A 432 -5.32 -20.31 18.49
N PRO A 433 -5.80 -21.56 18.61
CA PRO A 433 -5.06 -22.74 18.17
C PRO A 433 -4.69 -22.66 16.68
N TYR A 434 -5.52 -21.96 15.90
CA TYR A 434 -5.25 -21.68 14.50
C TYR A 434 -3.98 -20.85 14.31
N ILE A 435 -3.79 -19.78 15.09
CA ILE A 435 -2.60 -18.92 14.99
C ILE A 435 -1.33 -19.70 15.36
N MET A 436 -1.39 -20.57 16.37
CA MET A 436 -0.26 -21.44 16.68
C MET A 436 0.04 -22.44 15.56
N GLY A 437 -1.00 -22.96 14.90
CA GLY A 437 -0.85 -23.78 13.69
C GLY A 437 -0.15 -23.04 12.56
N LEU A 438 -0.52 -21.78 12.32
CA LEU A 438 0.12 -20.92 11.33
C LEU A 438 1.61 -20.71 11.63
N LEU A 439 1.94 -20.36 12.88
CA LEU A 439 3.33 -20.13 13.29
C LEU A 439 4.19 -21.38 13.16
N LYS A 440 3.67 -22.56 13.51
CA LYS A 440 4.40 -23.83 13.34
C LYS A 440 4.60 -24.23 11.88
N ARG A 441 3.67 -23.87 11.00
CA ARG A 441 3.67 -24.29 9.59
C ARG A 441 4.53 -23.37 8.71
N TYR A 442 4.59 -22.08 9.03
CA TYR A 442 5.13 -21.06 8.13
C TYR A 442 6.34 -20.30 8.65
N ASN A 443 6.74 -20.45 9.92
CA ASN A 443 8.08 -20.07 10.37
C ASN A 443 9.05 -21.21 10.14
#